data_AF-A0A359F7N4-F1
#
_entry.id   AF-A0A359F7N4-F1
#
_cell.length_a   1.000
_cell.length_b   1.000
_cell.length_c   1.000
_cell.angle_alpha   90.00
_cell.angle_beta   90.00
_cell.angle_gamma   90.00
#
_symmetry.space_group_name_H-M   'P 1'
#
loop_
_entity.id
_entity.type
_entity.pdbx_description
1 polymer ?
#
loop_
_entity_poly.entity_id
_entity_poly.type
_entity_poly.pdbx_seq_one_letter_code
_entity_poly.pdbx_strand_id
1 'polypeptide(L)' 'QACEFDYSGTQACRVLREEGYRVILANSNPATIMTDPDFADATYIEPLDAAVLRRIIAKEKPDAVLPTLGGQTALNLA' A
#
# COMPACT_ATOMS: atom_id res chain seq x y z
N GLN A 1 2.31 -0.33 16.53
CA GLN A 1 3.27 0.03 15.46
C GLN A 1 2.50 0.70 14.31
N ALA A 2 1.77 1.79 14.54
CA ALA A 2 0.83 2.30 13.54
C ALA A 2 1.30 3.62 12.90
N CYS A 3 1.81 4.57 13.69
CA CYS A 3 2.12 5.91 13.20
C CYS A 3 3.39 5.97 12.34
N GLU A 4 4.43 5.19 12.67
CA GLU A 4 5.73 5.23 11.97
C GLU A 4 5.64 4.64 10.55
N PHE A 5 4.80 3.62 10.37
CA PHE A 5 4.52 3.02 9.06
C PHE A 5 3.57 3.87 8.22
N ASP A 6 2.63 4.58 8.86
CA ASP A 6 1.76 5.53 8.17
C ASP A 6 2.57 6.70 7.56
N TYR A 7 3.52 7.25 8.32
CA TYR A 7 4.40 8.31 7.81
C TYR A 7 5.33 7.81 6.69
N SER A 8 6.03 6.70 6.89
CA SER A 8 6.95 6.15 5.88
C SER A 8 6.22 5.67 4.63
N GLY A 9 5.04 5.07 4.77
CA GLY A 9 4.16 4.69 3.65
C GLY A 9 3.69 5.90 2.85
N THR A 10 3.27 6.98 3.52
CA THR A 10 2.86 8.24 2.88
C THR A 10 4.02 8.87 2.09
N GLN A 11 5.22 8.93 2.68
CA GLN A 11 6.41 9.46 1.99
C GLN A 11 6.81 8.62 0.78
N ALA A 12 6.75 7.30 0.89
CA ALA A 12 7.03 6.40 -0.22
C ALA A 12 6.05 6.59 -1.38
N CYS A 13 4.75 6.69 -1.08
CA CYS A 13 3.73 6.94 -2.11
C CYS A 13 3.97 8.26 -2.84
N ARG A 14 4.34 9.32 -2.10
CA ARG A 14 4.66 10.63 -2.69
C ARG A 14 5.86 10.54 -3.63
N VAL A 15 6.99 10.00 -3.17
CA VAL A 15 8.22 9.91 -3.96
C VAL A 15 8.03 9.04 -5.21
N LEU A 16 7.38 7.88 -5.08
CA LEU A 16 7.11 7.00 -6.22
C LEU A 16 6.26 7.71 -7.29
N ARG A 17 5.27 8.50 -6.88
CA ARG A 17 4.45 9.28 -7.82
C ARG A 17 5.22 10.43 -8.46
N GLU A 18 6.08 11.12 -7.69
CA GLU A 18 6.98 12.17 -8.23
C GLU A 18 7.95 11.61 -9.27
N GLU A 19 8.40 10.36 -9.10
CA GLU A 19 9.24 9.62 -10.07
C GLU A 19 8.44 9.04 -11.25
N GLY A 20 7.12 9.26 -11.31
CA GLY A 20 6.26 8.85 -12.42
C GLY A 20 5.71 7.42 -12.35
N TYR A 21 5.82 6.75 -11.19
CA TYR A 21 5.19 5.44 -10.99
C TYR A 21 3.71 5.59 -10.65
N ARG A 22 2.90 4.65 -11.18
CA ARG A 22 1.54 4.43 -10.68
C ARG A 22 1.62 3.68 -9.35
N VAL A 23 1.11 4.29 -8.30
CA VAL A 23 1.13 3.74 -6.94
C VAL A 23 -0.23 3.13 -6.60
N ILE A 24 -0.21 1.87 -6.18
CA ILE A 24 -1.38 1.15 -5.67
C ILE A 24 -1.14 0.84 -4.20
N LEU A 25 -1.99 1.37 -3.33
CA LEU A 25 -1.91 1.15 -1.89
C LEU A 25 -2.98 0.14 -1.44
N ALA A 26 -2.55 -0.90 -0.72
CA ALA A 26 -3.45 -1.81 -0.01
C ALA A 26 -3.21 -1.70 1.48
N ASN A 27 -4.24 -1.37 2.26
CA ASN A 27 -4.16 -1.22 3.71
C ASN A 27 -5.49 -1.57 4.37
N SER A 28 -5.46 -2.21 5.53
CA SER A 28 -6.69 -2.60 6.25
C SER A 28 -7.20 -1.54 7.23
N ASN A 29 -6.44 -0.47 7.48
CA ASN A 29 -6.81 0.56 8.44
C ASN A 29 -7.32 1.83 7.74
N PRO A 30 -8.64 2.13 7.78
CA PRO A 30 -9.20 3.35 7.16
C PRO A 30 -8.82 4.64 7.89
N ALA A 31 -8.31 4.56 9.12
CA ALA A 31 -7.99 5.72 9.96
C ALA A 31 -6.53 6.18 9.84
N THR A 32 -5.86 5.86 8.73
CA THR A 32 -4.47 6.29 8.44
C THR A 32 -4.41 7.41 7.43
N ILE A 33 -3.39 8.25 7.50
CA ILE A 33 -3.16 9.32 6.52
C ILE A 33 -2.88 8.72 5.14
N MET A 34 -2.12 7.62 5.08
CA MET A 34 -1.75 7.00 3.81
C MET A 34 -2.95 6.48 3.01
N THR A 35 -4.08 6.15 3.66
CA THR A 35 -5.30 5.67 2.99
C THR A 35 -6.14 6.78 2.35
N ASP A 36 -5.70 8.04 2.42
CA ASP A 36 -6.33 9.10 1.64
C ASP A 36 -6.14 8.83 0.12
N PRO A 37 -7.21 8.89 -0.68
CA PRO A 37 -7.13 8.73 -2.13
C PRO A 37 -6.14 9.70 -2.81
N ASP A 38 -5.79 10.81 -2.18
CA ASP A 38 -4.85 11.78 -2.75
C ASP A 38 -3.38 11.30 -2.71
N PHE A 39 -3.05 10.25 -1.94
CA PHE A 39 -1.67 9.76 -1.84
C PHE A 39 -1.29 8.65 -2.82
N ALA A 40 -2.25 7.88 -3.33
CA ALA A 40 -2.03 6.77 -4.26
C ALA A 40 -3.01 6.85 -5.44
N ASP A 41 -2.61 6.34 -6.62
CA ASP A 41 -3.49 6.33 -7.80
C ASP A 41 -4.66 5.34 -7.64
N ALA A 42 -4.48 4.32 -6.79
CA ALA A 42 -5.54 3.43 -6.35
C ALA A 42 -5.33 3.04 -4.88
N THR A 43 -6.39 3.16 -4.07
CA THR A 43 -6.37 2.76 -2.65
C THR A 43 -7.40 1.67 -2.40
N TYR A 44 -6.94 0.54 -1.85
CA TYR A 44 -7.75 -0.60 -1.44
C TYR A 44 -7.78 -0.68 0.07
N ILE A 45 -8.95 -0.40 0.65
CA ILE A 45 -9.20 -0.54 2.08
C ILE A 45 -9.91 -1.86 2.35
N GLU A 46 -9.14 -2.94 2.33
CA GLU A 46 -9.61 -4.32 2.54
C GLU A 46 -8.70 -5.02 3.58
N PRO A 47 -9.16 -6.12 4.22
CA PRO A 47 -8.28 -6.95 5.04
C PRO A 47 -7.02 -7.36 4.27
N LEU A 48 -5.85 -7.22 4.92
CA LEU A 48 -4.58 -7.67 4.35
C LEU A 48 -4.45 -9.18 4.48
N ASP A 49 -5.10 -9.91 3.58
CA ASP A 49 -4.96 -11.36 3.44
C ASP A 49 -4.54 -11.75 2.02
N ALA A 50 -4.06 -12.99 1.87
CA ALA A 50 -3.53 -13.48 0.60
C ALA A 50 -4.60 -13.53 -0.51
N ALA A 51 -5.88 -13.72 -0.19
CA ALA A 51 -6.94 -13.79 -1.19
C ALA A 51 -7.26 -12.40 -1.76
N VAL A 52 -7.35 -11.40 -0.90
CA VAL A 52 -7.51 -9.99 -1.27
C VAL A 52 -6.31 -9.52 -2.11
N LEU A 53 -5.08 -9.76 -1.63
CA LEU A 53 -3.88 -9.33 -2.36
C LEU A 53 -3.77 -10.00 -3.74
N ARG A 54 -4.10 -11.29 -3.87
CA ARG A 54 -4.15 -11.97 -5.17
C ARG A 54 -5.16 -11.34 -6.12
N ARG A 55 -6.34 -10.93 -5.63
CA ARG A 55 -7.36 -10.23 -6.44
C ARG A 55 -6.84 -8.87 -6.92
N ILE A 56 -6.19 -8.11 -6.04
CA ILE A 56 -5.62 -6.79 -6.38
C ILE A 56 -4.50 -6.96 -7.41
N ILE A 57 -3.55 -7.88 -7.19
CA ILE A 57 -2.44 -8.13 -8.12
C ILE A 57 -2.95 -8.62 -9.49
N ALA A 58 -3.96 -9.50 -9.52
CA ALA A 58 -4.52 -9.97 -10.78
C ALA A 58 -5.21 -8.85 -11.59
N LYS A 59 -5.84 -7.89 -10.90
CA LYS A 59 -6.51 -6.73 -11.50
C LYS A 59 -5.51 -5.67 -11.97
N GLU A 60 -4.60 -5.27 -11.10
CA GLU A 60 -3.71 -4.12 -11.33
C GLU A 60 -2.41 -4.50 -12.04
N LYS A 61 -1.98 -5.78 -11.93
CA LYS A 61 -0.75 -6.32 -12.52
C LYS A 61 0.49 -5.42 -12.27
N PRO A 62 0.83 -5.14 -11.01
CA PRO A 62 1.95 -4.25 -10.68
C PRO A 62 3.29 -4.88 -11.08
N ASP A 63 4.25 -4.04 -11.48
CA ASP A 63 5.61 -4.47 -11.82
C ASP A 63 6.44 -4.85 -10.58
N ALA A 64 6.10 -4.29 -9.42
CA ALA A 64 6.79 -4.52 -8.16
C ALA A 64 5.83 -4.47 -6.96
N VAL A 65 6.20 -5.16 -5.88
CA VAL A 65 5.50 -5.15 -4.59
C VAL A 65 6.50 -4.76 -3.50
N LEU A 66 6.11 -3.84 -2.63
CA LEU A 66 6.96 -3.29 -1.56
C LEU A 66 6.41 -3.65 -0.17
N PRO A 67 6.51 -4.91 0.28
CA PRO A 67 5.96 -5.34 1.56
C PRO A 67 6.69 -4.73 2.77
N THR A 68 7.93 -4.27 2.57
CA THR A 68 8.78 -3.67 3.61
C THR A 68 8.23 -2.35 4.16
N LEU A 69 7.33 -1.69 3.44
CA LEU A 69 6.70 -0.43 3.86
C LEU A 69 5.49 -0.64 4.80
N GLY A 70 4.92 -1.85 4.85
CA GLY A 70 3.74 -2.18 5.63
C GLY A 70 4.02 -2.89 6.97
N GLY A 71 5.28 -2.94 7.40
CA GLY A 71 5.70 -3.62 8.63
C GLY A 71 5.52 -5.15 8.57
N GLN A 72 5.44 -5.78 9.75
CA GLN A 72 5.48 -7.24 9.86
C GLN A 72 4.28 -7.93 9.16
N THR A 73 3.10 -7.31 9.14
CA THR A 73 1.91 -7.87 8.49
C THR A 73 2.15 -8.08 7.00
N ALA A 74 2.69 -7.07 6.31
CA ALA A 74 2.98 -7.15 4.89
C ALA A 74 4.15 -8.10 4.61
N LEU A 75 5.18 -8.11 5.47
CA LEU A 75 6.32 -9.05 5.34
C LEU A 75 5.91 -10.52 5.47
N ASN A 76 4.92 -10.84 6.31
CA ASN A 76 4.42 -12.21 6.47
C ASN A 76 3.58 -12.69 5.27
N LEU A 77 3.12 -11.77 4.43
CA LEU A 77 2.29 -12.05 3.25
C LEU A 77 3.10 -12.10 1.94
N ALA A 78 4.37 -11.72 1.99
CA ALA A 78 5.31 -11.74 0.87
C ALA A 78 5.89 -13.15 0.66
#